data_AF-A0A7U9KNA1-F1
#
_entry.id   AF-A0A7U9KNA1-F1
#
_cell.length_a   1.000
_cell.length_b   1.000
_cell.length_c   1.000
_cell.angle_alpha   90.00
_cell.angle_beta   90.00
_cell.angle_gamma   90.00
#
_symmetry.space_group_name_H-M   'P 1'
#
loop_
_entity.id
_entity.type
_entity.pdbx_description
1 polymer ?
#
loop_
_entity_poly.entity_id
_entity_poly.type
_entity_poly.pdbx_seq_one_letter_code
_entity_poly.pdbx_strand_id
1 'polypeptide(L)'
;MPTEDKPQTAKHWRDCTDVDDFLEQIRLRPGMWLPGGSLHHLQAVLTGYQVAVTVHSVDDPCDFWHGGAFSRWLGQRLGGTSPLGWASDIERTTPPGSTPVEEFFRLLDAYRRDTATDADR
;
A
#
# COMPACT_ATOMS: atom_id res chain seq x y z
N MET A 1 13.28 26.09 -9.28
CA MET A 1 14.26 24.99 -9.48
C MET A 1 13.45 23.73 -9.72
N PRO A 2 13.50 23.11 -10.90
CA PRO A 2 12.89 21.80 -11.09
C PRO A 2 13.79 20.77 -10.41
N THR A 3 13.27 20.10 -9.39
CA THR A 3 13.94 18.98 -8.74
C THR A 3 14.05 17.86 -9.78
N GLU A 4 15.28 17.51 -10.19
CA GLU A 4 15.52 16.35 -11.03
C GLU A 4 14.96 15.11 -10.35
N ASP A 5 13.95 14.51 -10.97
CA ASP A 5 13.39 13.22 -10.60
C ASP A 5 14.45 12.16 -10.93
N LYS A 6 15.33 11.85 -9.97
CA LYS A 6 16.34 10.82 -10.14
C LYS A 6 15.62 9.48 -10.34
N PRO A 7 16.00 8.67 -11.35
CA PRO A 7 15.39 7.36 -11.54
C PRO A 7 15.59 6.53 -10.27
N GLN A 8 14.49 6.23 -9.60
CA GLN A 8 14.48 5.49 -8.34
C GLN A 8 15.03 4.09 -8.60
N THR A 9 16.28 3.87 -8.20
CA THR A 9 16.96 2.60 -8.43
C THR A 9 16.46 1.60 -7.40
N ALA A 10 16.16 0.39 -7.84
CA ALA A 10 15.63 -0.63 -6.97
C ALA A 10 16.67 -1.02 -5.89
N LYS A 11 16.35 -0.77 -4.62
CA LYS A 11 17.15 -1.13 -3.45
C LYS A 11 17.06 -2.64 -3.21
N HIS A 12 18.01 -3.19 -2.45
CA HIS A 12 17.83 -4.52 -1.87
C HIS A 12 16.82 -4.39 -0.71
N TRP A 13 15.90 -5.35 -0.52
CA TRP A 13 14.81 -5.21 0.47
C TRP A 13 15.28 -5.04 1.92
N ARG A 14 16.49 -5.51 2.23
CA ARG A 14 17.14 -5.32 3.55
C ARG A 14 17.57 -3.88 3.81
N ASP A 15 17.62 -3.05 2.77
CA ASP A 15 18.01 -1.65 2.86
C ASP A 15 16.77 -0.74 3.00
N CYS A 16 15.57 -1.31 3.03
CA CYS A 16 14.32 -0.58 3.30
C CYS A 16 14.27 -0.18 4.77
N THR A 17 13.98 1.08 5.06
CA THR A 17 13.85 1.59 6.44
C THR A 17 12.51 1.27 7.07
N ASP A 18 11.46 1.16 6.25
CA ASP A 18 10.08 0.99 6.67
C ASP A 18 9.24 0.32 5.56
N VAL A 19 7.95 0.16 5.83
CA VAL A 19 6.99 -0.46 4.91
C VAL A 19 6.77 0.36 3.64
N ASP A 20 6.88 1.68 3.68
CA ASP A 20 6.70 2.54 2.51
C ASP A 20 7.86 2.35 1.53
N ASP A 21 9.09 2.31 2.04
CA ASP A 21 10.30 2.04 1.27
C ASP A 21 10.23 0.65 0.59
N PHE A 22 9.65 -0.34 1.27
CA PHE A 22 9.41 -1.67 0.73
C PHE A 22 8.30 -1.69 -0.33
N LEU A 23 7.20 -0.96 -0.13
CA LEU A 23 6.14 -0.80 -1.13
C LEU A 23 6.67 -0.18 -2.43
N GLU A 24 7.62 0.75 -2.37
CA GLU A 24 8.27 1.27 -3.57
C GLU A 24 9.11 0.19 -4.31
N GLN A 25 9.73 -0.75 -3.59
CA GLN A 25 10.42 -1.88 -4.23
C GLN A 25 9.45 -2.83 -4.94
N ILE A 26 8.27 -3.03 -4.37
CA ILE A 26 7.20 -3.81 -5.00
C ILE A 26 6.68 -3.08 -6.24
N ARG A 27 6.46 -1.76 -6.16
CA ARG A 27 6.03 -0.93 -7.28
C ARG A 27 6.98 -1.01 -8.47
N LEU A 28 8.29 -0.99 -8.23
CA LEU A 28 9.31 -1.07 -9.27
C LEU A 28 9.35 -2.45 -9.96
N ARG A 29 9.05 -3.53 -9.24
CA ARG A 29 9.20 -4.91 -9.73
C ARG A 29 8.07 -5.83 -9.25
N PRO A 30 6.79 -5.56 -9.59
CA PRO A 30 5.66 -6.25 -8.98
C PRO A 30 5.69 -7.76 -9.24
N GLY A 31 6.13 -8.21 -10.42
CA GLY A 31 6.26 -9.63 -10.74
C GLY A 31 7.31 -10.40 -9.91
N MET A 32 8.27 -9.71 -9.27
CA MET A 32 9.24 -10.33 -8.37
C MET A 32 8.64 -10.65 -7.00
N TRP A 33 7.66 -9.86 -6.57
CA TRP A 33 7.13 -9.88 -5.20
C TRP A 33 5.71 -10.44 -5.11
N LEU A 34 4.93 -10.30 -6.17
CA LEU A 34 3.52 -10.64 -6.22
C LEU A 34 3.30 -11.69 -7.30
N PRO A 35 3.37 -12.99 -6.95
CA PRO A 35 3.05 -14.06 -7.88
C PRO A 35 1.68 -13.83 -8.52
N GLY A 36 1.64 -13.81 -9.86
CA GLY A 36 0.42 -13.55 -10.62
C GLY A 36 -0.19 -12.15 -10.44
N GLY A 37 0.54 -11.19 -9.86
CA GLY A 37 0.01 -9.87 -9.55
C GLY A 37 -1.09 -9.89 -8.48
N SER A 38 -1.07 -10.88 -7.58
CA SER A 38 -2.12 -11.05 -6.57
C SER A 38 -2.07 -9.95 -5.50
N LEU A 39 -3.15 -9.17 -5.42
CA LEU A 39 -3.27 -8.14 -4.39
C LEU A 39 -3.54 -8.73 -3.00
N HIS A 40 -4.24 -9.86 -2.96
CA HIS A 40 -4.39 -10.66 -1.75
C HIS A 40 -3.03 -11.14 -1.19
N HIS A 41 -2.08 -11.47 -2.05
CA HIS A 41 -0.72 -11.80 -1.61
C HIS A 41 -0.04 -10.60 -0.96
N LEU A 42 -0.17 -9.40 -1.56
CA LEU A 42 0.36 -8.17 -0.96
C LEU A 42 -0.28 -7.90 0.41
N GLN A 43 -1.59 -8.03 0.53
CA GLN A 43 -2.30 -7.84 1.80
C GLN A 43 -1.81 -8.82 2.88
N ALA A 44 -1.53 -10.08 2.52
CA ALA A 44 -0.98 -11.06 3.44
C ALA A 44 0.43 -10.69 3.92
N VAL A 45 1.30 -10.21 3.01
CA VAL A 45 2.65 -9.73 3.34
C VAL A 45 2.59 -8.55 4.33
N LEU A 46 1.75 -7.55 4.06
CA LEU A 46 1.60 -6.38 4.93
C LEU A 46 0.98 -6.74 6.29
N THR A 47 0.06 -7.69 6.31
CA THR A 47 -0.47 -8.26 7.56
C THR A 47 0.64 -8.92 8.38
N GLY A 48 1.49 -9.72 7.74
CA GLY A 48 2.62 -10.38 8.40
C GLY A 48 3.64 -9.38 8.97
N TYR A 49 3.95 -8.32 8.21
CA TYR A 49 4.78 -7.21 8.67
C TYR A 49 4.21 -6.58 9.95
N GLN A 50 2.91 -6.27 9.96
CA GLN A 50 2.26 -5.68 11.13
C GLN A 50 2.29 -6.59 12.35
N VAL A 51 2.04 -7.88 12.17
CA VAL A 51 2.13 -8.85 13.27
C VAL A 51 3.52 -8.84 13.88
N ALA A 52 4.57 -8.82 13.04
CA ALA A 52 5.95 -8.75 13.51
C ALA A 52 6.24 -7.45 14.28
N VAL A 53 5.89 -6.29 13.72
CA VAL A 53 6.00 -4.97 14.38
C VAL A 53 5.33 -5.00 15.76
N THR A 54 4.10 -5.49 15.83
CA THR A 54 3.29 -5.52 17.05
C THR A 54 3.89 -6.45 18.11
N VAL A 55 4.31 -7.65 17.73
CA VAL A 55 4.94 -8.63 18.65
C VAL A 55 6.27 -8.11 19.21
N HIS A 56 6.99 -7.32 18.42
CA HIS A 56 8.27 -6.73 18.82
C HIS A 56 8.16 -5.32 19.41
N SER A 57 6.94 -4.81 19.66
CA SER A 57 6.67 -3.50 20.25
C SER A 57 7.36 -2.34 19.52
N VAL A 58 7.46 -2.43 18.19
CA VAL A 58 7.96 -1.34 17.36
C VAL A 58 6.82 -0.34 17.13
N ASP A 59 7.10 0.94 17.31
CA ASP A 59 6.12 2.02 17.11
C ASP A 59 6.04 2.38 15.62
N ASP A 60 5.16 1.69 14.90
CA ASP A 60 4.87 1.92 13.48
C ASP A 60 3.34 1.91 13.24
N PRO A 61 2.76 3.00 12.70
CA PRO A 61 1.32 3.10 12.47
C PRO A 61 0.78 2.04 11.50
N CYS A 62 -0.28 1.40 11.96
CA CYS A 62 -0.89 0.22 11.37
C CYS A 62 -1.90 0.55 10.24
N ASP A 63 -1.45 1.24 9.20
CA ASP A 63 -2.37 1.80 8.20
C ASP A 63 -3.06 0.74 7.33
N PHE A 64 -2.34 -0.35 7.00
CA PHE A 64 -2.77 -1.38 6.05
C PHE A 64 -3.52 -2.56 6.67
N TRP A 65 -3.72 -2.56 7.98
CA TRP A 65 -4.49 -3.60 8.66
C TRP A 65 -5.97 -3.57 8.28
N HIS A 66 -6.66 -4.68 8.57
CA HIS A 66 -8.11 -4.75 8.45
C HIS A 66 -8.78 -3.68 9.32
N GLY A 67 -9.39 -2.67 8.69
CA GLY A 67 -9.96 -1.52 9.40
C GLY A 67 -8.95 -0.45 9.81
N GLY A 68 -7.69 -0.58 9.38
CA GLY A 68 -6.66 0.45 9.50
C GLY A 68 -7.01 1.74 8.74
N ALA A 69 -6.17 2.76 8.86
CA ALA A 69 -6.43 4.08 8.29
C ALA A 69 -6.64 4.03 6.76
N PHE A 70 -5.83 3.25 6.03
CA PHE A 70 -6.01 3.05 4.60
C PHE A 70 -7.36 2.38 4.26
N SER A 71 -7.73 1.33 4.99
CA SER A 71 -9.01 0.64 4.78
C SER A 71 -10.21 1.56 5.02
N ARG A 72 -10.16 2.39 6.08
CA ARG A 72 -11.22 3.36 6.38
C ARG A 72 -11.32 4.45 5.32
N TRP A 73 -10.19 5.01 4.92
CA TRP A 73 -10.11 6.02 3.85
C TRP A 73 -10.66 5.46 2.53
N LEU A 74 -10.29 4.22 2.17
CA LEU A 74 -10.79 3.56 0.96
C LEU A 74 -12.29 3.35 1.04
N GLY A 75 -12.79 2.89 2.19
CA GLY A 75 -14.22 2.68 2.41
C GLY A 75 -15.04 3.96 2.23
N GLN A 76 -14.54 5.11 2.69
CA GLN A 76 -15.22 6.40 2.47
C GLN A 76 -15.33 6.75 0.98
N ARG A 77 -14.32 6.41 0.17
CA ARG A 77 -14.30 6.67 -1.28
C ARG A 77 -15.16 5.71 -2.08
N LEU A 78 -15.24 4.45 -1.66
CA LEU A 78 -15.99 3.39 -2.36
C LEU A 78 -17.44 3.24 -1.85
N GLY A 79 -17.84 3.98 -0.82
CA GLY A 79 -19.18 3.89 -0.23
C GLY A 79 -19.36 2.74 0.76
N GLY A 80 -18.26 2.20 1.30
CA GLY A 80 -18.24 1.15 2.33
C GLY A 80 -16.97 0.30 2.27
N THR A 81 -16.68 -0.43 3.35
CA THR A 81 -15.60 -1.41 3.41
C THR A 81 -16.15 -2.83 3.29
N SER A 82 -15.54 -3.66 2.46
CA SER A 82 -15.82 -5.11 2.45
C SER A 82 -15.21 -5.80 3.67
N PRO A 83 -15.90 -6.80 4.26
CA PRO A 83 -15.31 -7.64 5.30
C PRO A 83 -14.13 -8.48 4.78
N LEU A 84 -13.96 -8.60 3.45
CA LEU A 84 -12.85 -9.32 2.82
C LEU A 84 -11.54 -8.49 2.76
N GLY A 85 -11.60 -7.22 3.19
CA GLY A 85 -10.45 -6.31 3.20
C GLY A 85 -10.29 -5.50 1.92
N TRP A 86 -9.34 -4.57 1.97
CA TRP A 86 -9.12 -3.60 0.91
C TRP A 86 -8.68 -4.25 -0.41
N ALA A 87 -8.01 -5.40 -0.40
CA ALA A 87 -7.62 -6.09 -1.63
C ALA A 87 -8.85 -6.48 -2.48
N SER A 88 -9.89 -7.05 -1.86
CA SER A 88 -11.12 -7.41 -2.56
C SER A 88 -11.91 -6.18 -3.02
N ASP A 89 -11.89 -5.10 -2.25
CA ASP A 89 -12.53 -3.84 -2.64
C ASP A 89 -11.88 -3.24 -3.89
N ILE A 90 -10.55 -3.27 -3.96
CA ILE A 90 -9.78 -2.79 -5.11
C ILE A 90 -10.00 -3.70 -6.32
N GLU A 91 -9.91 -5.02 -6.18
CA GLU A 91 -10.15 -5.95 -7.30
C GLU A 91 -11.54 -5.77 -7.92
N ARG A 92 -12.58 -5.54 -7.09
CA ARG A 92 -13.95 -5.32 -7.55
C ARG A 92 -14.14 -3.99 -8.30
N THR A 93 -13.34 -2.99 -7.98
CA THR A 93 -13.48 -1.62 -8.51
C THR A 93 -12.41 -1.27 -9.55
N THR A 94 -11.46 -2.18 -9.80
CA THR A 94 -10.42 -2.00 -10.81
C THR A 94 -11.06 -1.87 -12.20
N PRO A 95 -10.79 -0.76 -12.92
CA PRO A 95 -11.37 -0.53 -14.23
C PRO A 95 -10.77 -1.46 -15.30
N PRO A 96 -11.52 -1.77 -16.37
CA PRO A 96 -10.96 -2.45 -17.53
C PRO A 96 -9.73 -1.70 -18.08
N GLY A 97 -8.62 -2.41 -18.28
CA GLY A 97 -7.37 -1.83 -18.75
C GLY A 97 -6.38 -1.44 -17.66
N SER A 98 -6.71 -1.63 -16.38
CA SER A 98 -5.78 -1.55 -15.25
C SER A 98 -5.68 -2.91 -14.55
N THR A 99 -4.56 -3.15 -13.88
CA THR A 99 -4.43 -4.27 -12.94
C THR A 99 -4.79 -3.83 -11.52
N PRO A 100 -5.22 -4.75 -10.64
CA PRO A 100 -5.49 -4.44 -9.23
C PRO A 100 -4.26 -3.89 -8.48
N VAL A 101 -3.05 -4.31 -8.87
CA VAL A 101 -1.80 -3.82 -8.28
C VAL A 101 -1.52 -2.37 -8.67
N GLU A 102 -1.69 -2.02 -9.95
CA GLU A 102 -1.58 -0.63 -10.40
C GLU A 102 -2.62 0.25 -9.71
N GLU A 103 -3.85 -0.25 -9.58
CA GLU A 103 -4.94 0.46 -8.91
C GLU A 103 -4.66 0.66 -7.41
N PHE A 104 -4.10 -0.35 -6.74
CA PHE A 104 -3.63 -0.20 -5.37
C PHE A 104 -2.60 0.91 -5.23
N PHE A 105 -1.58 0.94 -6.08
CA PHE A 105 -0.55 1.98 -6.00
C PHE A 105 -1.11 3.38 -6.32
N ARG A 106 -2.06 3.49 -7.26
CA ARG A 106 -2.76 4.73 -7.54
C ARG A 106 -3.56 5.24 -6.33
N LEU A 107 -4.24 4.33 -5.63
CA LEU A 107 -5.00 4.63 -4.43
C LEU A 107 -4.09 4.97 -3.25
N LEU A 108 -2.97 4.28 -3.11
CA LEU A 108 -1.95 4.57 -2.11
C LEU A 108 -1.39 6.00 -2.26
N ASP A 109 -1.10 6.43 -3.49
CA ASP A 109 -0.64 7.80 -3.75
C ASP A 109 -1.72 8.84 -3.45
N ALA A 110 -2.99 8.51 -3.66
CA ALA A 110 -4.09 9.39 -3.26
C ALA A 110 -4.25 9.45 -1.74
N TYR A 111 -4.14 8.31 -1.05
CA TYR A 111 -4.20 8.24 0.41
C TYR A 111 -3.10 9.08 1.05
N ARG A 112 -1.84 8.90 0.63
CA ARG A 112 -0.68 9.64 1.14
C ARG A 112 -0.80 11.15 0.92
N ARG A 113 -1.37 11.59 -0.22
CA ARG A 113 -1.59 13.02 -0.49
C ARG A 113 -2.65 13.62 0.43
N ASP A 114 -3.74 12.91 0.66
CA ASP A 114 -4.83 13.38 1.53
C ASP A 114 -4.36 13.44 2.99
N THR A 115 -3.66 12.41 3.48
CA THR A 115 -3.18 12.39 4.88
C THR A 115 -2.08 13.38 5.15
N ALA A 116 -1.20 13.67 4.18
CA ALA A 116 -0.23 14.75 4.28
C ALA A 116 -0.90 16.13 4.37
N THR A 117 -2.03 16.32 3.69
CA THR A 117 -2.79 17.58 3.72
C THR A 117 -3.50 17.77 5.07
N ASP A 118 -4.02 16.69 5.67
CA ASP A 118 -4.66 16.74 6.99
C ASP A 118 -3.66 16.97 8.13
N ALA A 119 -2.39 16.61 7.96
CA ALA A 119 -1.34 16.85 8.96
C ALA A 119 -0.87 18.31 9.03
N ASP A 120 -1.10 19.10 7.98
CA ASP A 120 -0.69 20.51 7.86
C ASP A 120 -1.78 21.49 8.35
N ARG A 121 -2.86 20.97 8.93
CA ARG A 121 -4.07 21.70 9.34
C ARG A 121 -4.29 21.69 10.85
#